data_AF-A0A1S8A8Q1-F1
#
_entry.id   AF-A0A1S8A8Q1-F1
#
_cell.length_a   1.000
_cell.length_b   1.000
_cell.length_c   1.000
_cell.angle_alpha   90.00
_cell.angle_beta   90.00
_cell.angle_gamma   90.00
#
_symmetry.space_group_name_H-M   'P 1'
#
loop_
_entity.id
_entity.type
_entity.pdbx_description
1 polymer ?
#
loop_
_entity_poly.entity_id
_entity_poly.type
_entity_poly.pdbx_seq_one_letter_code
_entity_poly.pdbx_strand_id
1 'polypeptide(L)'
;MKACRYLKDLQATAARERRQHTYEYHGMSEDKLFAAAYRHKHWAPQPCLVCEGEIDANCEEAARASCAEINYDEGQLVSRRLLESRKSPNWDKMQGPEIFIACITSRDTVINSGEQRDQLAKEWNVIAFENEGAAGTCDNVPCLVIKGICDYADGHKTKKWQPFMAATAAPVMKAILQHHPPTARSTPVQTPTLLPVISSVQLGKHQNGKEDCLRSLRFPNMDTWRQNLRDGYAGTCEWLFSTTGFVKWRDRHELSADNGVLWIKGKPGTGKSTLMDHALYHCETIFGSHLIVTHFFKASGGILETTVSGLTRSIVY
;
A
#
# COMPACT_ATOMS: atom_id res chain seq x y z
N MET A 1 0.61 12.66 -22.30
CA MET A 1 0.49 12.87 -20.83
C MET A 1 1.87 12.66 -20.17
N LYS A 2 2.25 13.44 -19.14
CA LYS A 2 3.57 13.29 -18.46
C LYS A 2 3.78 11.87 -17.88
N ALA A 3 2.73 11.26 -17.34
CA ALA A 3 2.77 9.91 -16.78
C ALA A 3 3.19 8.85 -17.82
N CYS A 4 2.72 8.95 -19.08
CA CYS A 4 3.15 8.04 -20.17
C CYS A 4 4.66 8.04 -20.35
N ARG A 5 5.27 9.24 -20.37
CA ARG A 5 6.71 9.39 -20.51
C ARG A 5 7.46 8.78 -19.33
N TYR A 6 7.01 9.03 -18.10
CA TYR A 6 7.65 8.46 -16.91
C TYR A 6 7.53 6.93 -16.83
N LEU A 7 6.44 6.35 -17.32
CA LEU A 7 6.31 4.90 -17.44
C LEU A 7 7.32 4.33 -18.46
N LYS A 8 7.47 4.96 -19.64
CA LYS A 8 8.50 4.57 -20.63
C LYS A 8 9.90 4.61 -20.02
N ASP A 9 10.24 5.71 -19.34
CA ASP A 9 11.55 5.90 -18.72
C ASP A 9 11.82 4.84 -17.65
N LEU A 10 10.80 4.50 -16.85
CA LEU A 10 10.88 3.48 -15.81
C LEU A 10 11.12 2.09 -16.39
N GLN A 11 10.35 1.69 -17.41
CA GLN A 11 10.53 0.41 -18.10
C GLN A 11 11.90 0.30 -18.77
N ALA A 12 12.31 1.34 -19.52
CA ALA A 12 13.61 1.37 -20.18
C ALA A 12 14.77 1.28 -19.18
N THR A 13 14.66 1.97 -18.04
CA THR A 13 15.65 1.92 -16.98
C THR A 13 15.69 0.55 -16.30
N ALA A 14 14.53 -0.04 -16.01
CA ALA A 14 14.45 -1.38 -15.42
C ALA A 14 15.09 -2.46 -16.32
N ALA A 15 14.86 -2.38 -17.64
CA ALA A 15 15.46 -3.27 -18.62
C ALA A 15 16.99 -3.08 -18.71
N ARG A 16 17.46 -1.83 -18.81
CA ARG A 16 18.91 -1.52 -18.87
C ARG A 16 19.66 -1.98 -17.63
N GLU A 17 19.06 -1.81 -16.45
CA GLU A 17 19.63 -2.20 -15.17
C GLU A 17 19.41 -3.69 -14.81
N ARG A 18 18.74 -4.46 -15.69
CA ARG A 18 18.40 -5.87 -15.47
C ARG A 18 17.72 -6.11 -14.11
N ARG A 19 16.80 -5.22 -13.74
CA ARG A 19 16.03 -5.37 -12.50
C ARG A 19 15.17 -6.64 -12.59
N GLN A 20 14.87 -7.21 -11.42
CA GLN A 20 14.02 -8.42 -11.31
C GLN A 20 12.67 -8.27 -12.02
N HIS A 21 12.12 -7.05 -12.05
CA HIS A 21 10.90 -6.73 -12.78
C HIS A 21 11.19 -5.67 -13.82
N THR A 22 10.87 -5.98 -15.08
CA THR A 22 10.96 -5.05 -16.23
C THR A 22 9.71 -4.20 -16.40
N TYR A 23 8.65 -4.50 -15.63
CA TYR A 23 7.36 -3.80 -15.66
C TYR A 23 6.73 -3.82 -17.06
N GLU A 24 6.86 -4.93 -17.76
CA GLU A 24 6.33 -5.09 -19.11
C GLU A 24 4.80 -5.13 -19.13
N TYR A 25 4.23 -4.59 -20.20
CA TYR A 25 2.82 -4.74 -20.49
C TYR A 25 2.53 -6.14 -21.02
N HIS A 26 1.60 -6.85 -20.40
CA HIS A 26 1.30 -8.24 -20.74
C HIS A 26 0.41 -8.43 -21.97
N GLY A 27 -0.05 -7.33 -22.58
CA GLY A 27 -0.94 -7.40 -23.74
C GLY A 27 -2.40 -7.56 -23.35
N MET A 28 -3.29 -7.19 -24.27
CA MET A 28 -4.74 -7.22 -24.03
C MET A 28 -5.30 -8.65 -23.89
N SER A 29 -4.62 -9.66 -24.44
CA SER A 29 -5.03 -11.06 -24.32
C SER A 29 -4.96 -11.56 -22.88
N GLU A 30 -4.13 -10.92 -22.04
CA GLU A 30 -3.99 -11.24 -20.61
C GLU A 30 -4.94 -10.41 -19.74
N ASP A 31 -5.66 -9.44 -20.32
CA ASP A 31 -6.64 -8.60 -19.64
C ASP A 31 -8.03 -9.23 -19.74
N LYS A 32 -8.27 -10.22 -18.86
CA LYS A 32 -9.46 -11.07 -18.88
C LYS A 32 -10.41 -10.69 -17.75
N LEU A 33 -11.64 -10.34 -18.11
CA LEU A 33 -12.76 -10.12 -17.19
C LEU A 33 -13.80 -11.20 -17.48
N PHE A 34 -14.27 -11.87 -16.43
CA PHE A 34 -15.31 -12.88 -16.55
C PHE A 34 -16.70 -12.33 -16.21
N ALA A 35 -17.74 -12.99 -16.72
CA ALA A 35 -19.12 -12.70 -16.34
C ALA A 35 -19.28 -12.76 -14.82
N ALA A 36 -20.07 -11.87 -14.24
CA ALA A 36 -20.17 -11.74 -12.77
C ALA A 36 -20.54 -13.06 -12.06
N ALA A 37 -21.45 -13.82 -12.66
CA ALA A 37 -21.91 -15.12 -12.17
C ALA A 37 -20.92 -16.27 -12.43
N TYR A 38 -19.85 -16.05 -13.19
CA TYR A 38 -18.88 -17.09 -13.53
C TYR A 38 -17.82 -17.26 -12.45
N ARG A 39 -17.99 -18.29 -11.61
CA ARG A 39 -17.14 -18.54 -10.45
C ARG A 39 -15.80 -19.18 -10.83
N HIS A 40 -14.74 -18.76 -10.15
CA HIS A 40 -13.44 -19.44 -10.20
C HIS A 40 -13.50 -20.72 -9.35
N LYS A 41 -13.67 -21.86 -10.00
CA LYS A 41 -13.81 -23.19 -9.37
C LYS A 41 -13.17 -24.27 -10.23
N HIS A 42 -12.99 -25.47 -9.67
CA HIS A 42 -12.61 -26.63 -10.48
C HIS A 42 -13.75 -26.97 -11.45
N TRP A 43 -13.44 -26.93 -12.75
CA TRP A 43 -14.33 -27.42 -13.79
C TRP A 43 -14.01 -28.89 -14.12
N ALA A 44 -15.01 -29.63 -14.57
CA ALA A 44 -14.86 -31.02 -14.99
C ALA A 44 -13.64 -31.19 -15.91
N PRO A 45 -12.87 -32.30 -15.82
CA PRO A 45 -13.32 -33.62 -15.33
C PRO A 45 -12.94 -33.97 -13.88
N GLN A 46 -12.27 -33.10 -13.13
CA GLN A 46 -11.89 -33.40 -11.74
C GLN A 46 -13.08 -33.13 -10.81
N PRO A 47 -13.71 -34.15 -10.20
CA PRO A 47 -14.83 -33.94 -9.30
C PRO A 47 -14.32 -33.26 -8.03
N CYS A 48 -14.95 -32.14 -7.65
CA CYS A 48 -14.61 -31.43 -6.44
C CYS A 48 -15.88 -31.25 -5.61
N LEU A 49 -16.00 -32.03 -4.53
CA LEU A 49 -17.17 -32.02 -3.64
C LEU A 49 -17.50 -30.62 -3.09
N VAL A 50 -16.49 -29.76 -2.95
CA VAL A 50 -16.68 -28.37 -2.52
C VAL A 50 -17.21 -27.50 -3.68
N CYS A 51 -16.68 -27.65 -4.89
CA CYS A 51 -17.09 -26.86 -6.05
C CYS A 51 -18.45 -27.31 -6.65
N GLU A 52 -18.87 -28.54 -6.35
CA GLU A 52 -20.16 -29.13 -6.70
C GLU A 52 -21.22 -28.97 -5.59
N GLY A 53 -20.81 -28.49 -4.42
CA GLY A 53 -21.69 -28.25 -3.27
C GLY A 53 -22.48 -26.95 -3.38
N GLU A 54 -22.63 -26.24 -2.26
CA GLU A 54 -23.45 -25.02 -2.20
C GLU A 54 -22.96 -23.90 -3.13
N ILE A 55 -23.90 -23.04 -3.54
CA ILE A 55 -23.68 -21.92 -4.47
C ILE A 55 -22.61 -20.93 -3.96
N ASP A 56 -22.31 -20.92 -2.65
CA ASP A 56 -21.28 -20.07 -2.02
C ASP A 56 -20.04 -20.84 -1.52
N ALA A 57 -19.97 -22.14 -1.75
CA ALA A 57 -18.83 -22.94 -1.29
C ALA A 57 -17.53 -22.44 -1.93
N ASN A 58 -16.59 -21.97 -1.11
CA ASN A 58 -15.31 -21.43 -1.54
C ASN A 58 -14.23 -22.51 -1.43
N CYS A 59 -13.88 -23.13 -2.54
CA CYS A 59 -12.82 -24.13 -2.57
C CYS A 59 -11.45 -23.42 -2.50
N GLU A 60 -10.73 -23.57 -1.39
CA GLU A 60 -9.42 -22.94 -1.23
C GLU A 60 -8.39 -23.40 -2.26
N GLU A 61 -8.45 -24.65 -2.70
CA GLU A 61 -7.57 -25.19 -3.73
C GLU A 61 -7.84 -24.50 -5.07
N ALA A 62 -9.11 -24.39 -5.47
CA ALA A 62 -9.47 -23.65 -6.67
C ALA A 62 -9.12 -22.16 -6.53
N ALA A 63 -9.29 -21.54 -5.38
CA ALA A 63 -8.93 -20.13 -5.15
C ALA A 63 -7.41 -19.86 -5.25
N ARG A 64 -6.57 -20.88 -5.02
CA ARG A 64 -5.10 -20.79 -5.17
C ARG A 64 -4.63 -21.14 -6.58
N ALA A 65 -5.40 -21.94 -7.31
CA ALA A 65 -5.10 -22.29 -8.69
C ALA A 65 -5.14 -21.05 -9.60
N SER A 66 -4.36 -21.08 -10.67
CA SER A 66 -4.46 -20.12 -11.76
C SER A 66 -5.63 -20.49 -12.68
N CYS A 67 -6.18 -19.49 -13.38
CA CYS A 67 -7.23 -19.74 -14.37
C CYS A 67 -6.81 -20.81 -15.39
N ALA A 68 -5.54 -20.81 -15.83
CA ALA A 68 -5.03 -21.78 -16.79
C ALA A 68 -5.08 -23.24 -16.28
N GLU A 69 -4.99 -23.45 -14.96
CA GLU A 69 -5.02 -24.79 -14.35
C GLU A 69 -6.44 -25.32 -14.20
N ILE A 70 -7.45 -24.45 -14.09
CA ILE A 70 -8.86 -24.86 -13.87
C ILE A 70 -9.68 -25.01 -15.16
N ASN A 71 -9.04 -24.93 -16.34
CA ASN A 71 -9.66 -25.09 -17.67
C ASN A 71 -10.96 -24.28 -17.83
N TYR A 72 -10.85 -22.96 -17.63
CA TYR A 72 -12.00 -22.04 -17.71
C TYR A 72 -12.66 -22.03 -19.11
N ASP A 73 -13.94 -21.65 -19.14
CA ASP A 73 -14.73 -21.47 -20.36
C ASP A 73 -14.48 -20.07 -20.93
N GLU A 74 -13.85 -19.99 -22.12
CA GLU A 74 -13.62 -18.72 -22.80
C GLU A 74 -14.91 -18.00 -23.19
N GLY A 75 -16.04 -18.72 -23.32
CA GLY A 75 -17.36 -18.14 -23.57
C GLY A 75 -17.87 -17.25 -22.44
N GLN A 76 -17.25 -17.30 -21.26
CA GLN A 76 -17.58 -16.49 -20.09
C GLN A 76 -16.80 -15.19 -20.02
N LEU A 77 -15.89 -14.95 -20.97
CA LEU A 77 -15.16 -13.69 -21.06
C LEU A 77 -16.09 -12.57 -21.52
N VAL A 78 -16.07 -11.47 -20.79
CA VAL A 78 -16.84 -10.26 -21.12
C VAL A 78 -16.12 -9.50 -22.23
N SER A 79 -16.84 -9.13 -23.29
CA SER A 79 -16.29 -8.26 -24.33
C SER A 79 -15.98 -6.86 -23.79
N ARG A 80 -14.76 -6.38 -24.03
CA ARG A 80 -14.24 -5.10 -23.53
C ARG A 80 -14.03 -4.13 -24.69
N ARG A 81 -15.10 -3.47 -25.13
CA ARG A 81 -15.07 -2.50 -26.26
C ARG A 81 -13.98 -1.42 -26.13
N LEU A 82 -13.66 -0.99 -24.90
CA LEU A 82 -12.58 -0.03 -24.67
C LEU A 82 -11.19 -0.63 -24.93
N LEU A 83 -10.96 -1.91 -24.65
CA LEU A 83 -9.71 -2.59 -25.01
C LEU A 83 -9.54 -2.71 -26.52
N GLU A 84 -10.63 -2.91 -27.27
CA GLU A 84 -10.57 -2.94 -28.74
C GLU A 84 -10.06 -1.62 -29.31
N SER A 85 -10.40 -0.50 -28.69
CA SER A 85 -9.90 0.83 -29.07
C SER A 85 -8.40 1.02 -28.78
N ARG A 86 -7.81 0.18 -27.91
CA ARG A 86 -6.38 0.16 -27.60
C ARG A 86 -5.54 -0.67 -28.58
N LYS A 87 -6.17 -1.35 -29.57
CA LYS A 87 -5.46 -1.94 -30.72
C LYS A 87 -4.84 -0.83 -31.56
N SER A 88 -3.67 -0.37 -31.15
CA SER A 88 -2.94 0.70 -31.80
C SER A 88 -1.45 0.39 -31.81
N PRO A 89 -0.75 0.68 -32.93
CA PRO A 89 0.71 0.64 -32.95
C PRO A 89 1.33 1.79 -32.11
N ASN A 90 0.52 2.76 -31.69
CA ASN A 90 0.98 3.85 -30.85
C ASN A 90 1.12 3.39 -29.39
N TRP A 91 2.35 3.42 -28.86
CA TRP A 91 2.64 3.01 -27.49
C TRP A 91 1.82 3.75 -26.44
N ASP A 92 1.59 5.06 -26.59
CA ASP A 92 0.85 5.87 -25.60
C ASP A 92 -0.61 5.44 -25.54
N LYS A 93 -1.20 5.04 -26.67
CA LYS A 93 -2.55 4.46 -26.71
C LYS A 93 -2.60 3.03 -26.19
N MET A 94 -1.53 2.27 -26.40
CA MET A 94 -1.45 0.86 -26.00
C MET A 94 -1.25 0.71 -24.50
N GLN A 95 -0.25 1.39 -23.92
CA GLN A 95 0.19 1.20 -22.53
C GLN A 95 0.04 2.44 -21.65
N GLY A 96 -0.35 3.59 -22.22
CA GLY A 96 -0.52 4.81 -21.44
C GLY A 96 -1.59 4.64 -20.34
N PRO A 97 -1.37 5.21 -19.14
CA PRO A 97 -2.36 5.16 -18.08
C PRO A 97 -3.64 5.88 -18.50
N GLU A 98 -4.77 5.22 -18.24
CA GLU A 98 -6.08 5.85 -18.22
C GLU A 98 -6.43 6.15 -16.77
N ILE A 99 -6.83 7.39 -16.50
CA ILE A 99 -7.00 7.89 -15.13
C ILE A 99 -8.49 8.03 -14.84
N PHE A 100 -8.95 7.27 -13.86
CA PHE A 100 -10.30 7.35 -13.31
C PHE A 100 -10.23 8.05 -11.95
N ILE A 101 -11.13 8.99 -11.70
CA ILE A 101 -11.24 9.71 -10.43
C ILE A 101 -12.62 9.42 -9.86
N ALA A 102 -12.66 8.58 -8.82
CA ALA A 102 -13.89 8.22 -8.12
C ALA A 102 -13.57 7.54 -6.78
N CYS A 103 -14.61 7.15 -6.04
CA CYS A 103 -14.46 6.52 -4.73
C CYS A 103 -13.89 5.10 -4.83
N ILE A 104 -12.94 4.81 -3.94
CA ILE A 104 -12.33 3.48 -3.74
C ILE A 104 -12.66 3.08 -2.30
N THR A 105 -13.05 1.83 -2.08
CA THR A 105 -13.26 1.29 -0.72
C THR A 105 -12.09 0.43 -0.29
N SER A 106 -11.78 0.47 1.01
CA SER A 106 -10.82 -0.44 1.67
C SER A 106 -11.57 -1.55 2.38
N ARG A 107 -11.05 -2.79 2.33
CA ARG A 107 -11.60 -3.94 3.05
C ARG A 107 -10.52 -4.94 3.44
N ASP A 108 -10.66 -5.55 4.61
CA ASP A 108 -9.73 -6.59 5.09
C ASP A 108 -9.95 -7.96 4.42
N THR A 109 -11.08 -8.13 3.73
CA THR A 109 -11.45 -9.35 3.02
C THR A 109 -11.29 -9.18 1.51
N VAL A 110 -10.57 -10.12 0.88
CA VAL A 110 -10.48 -10.18 -0.58
C VAL A 110 -11.84 -10.53 -1.17
N ILE A 111 -12.32 -9.70 -2.11
CA ILE A 111 -13.49 -10.03 -2.93
C ILE A 111 -13.07 -11.03 -4.02
N ASN A 112 -13.78 -12.15 -4.09
CA ASN A 112 -13.50 -13.28 -4.97
C ASN A 112 -14.75 -13.74 -5.75
N SER A 113 -15.78 -12.89 -5.84
CA SER A 113 -17.01 -13.13 -6.59
C SER A 113 -17.41 -11.88 -7.35
N GLY A 114 -17.64 -12.03 -8.66
CA GLY A 114 -18.07 -10.93 -9.52
C GLY A 114 -19.45 -10.39 -9.14
N GLU A 115 -20.38 -11.25 -8.72
CA GLU A 115 -21.70 -10.84 -8.22
C GLU A 115 -21.58 -10.03 -6.93
N GLN A 116 -20.75 -10.49 -5.99
CA GLN A 116 -20.51 -9.77 -4.73
C GLN A 116 -19.87 -8.40 -5.01
N ARG A 117 -18.87 -8.36 -5.92
CA ARG A 117 -18.24 -7.11 -6.38
C ARG A 117 -19.29 -6.13 -6.91
N ASP A 118 -20.14 -6.58 -7.83
CA ASP A 118 -21.13 -5.70 -8.49
C ASP A 118 -22.18 -5.20 -7.51
N GLN A 119 -22.65 -6.06 -6.60
CA GLN A 119 -23.57 -5.69 -5.53
C GLN A 119 -22.98 -4.61 -4.62
N LEU A 120 -21.75 -4.81 -4.14
CA LEU A 120 -21.07 -3.86 -3.26
C LEU A 120 -20.71 -2.55 -3.97
N ALA A 121 -20.27 -2.62 -5.23
CA ALA A 121 -19.95 -1.46 -6.03
C ALA A 121 -21.17 -0.55 -6.19
N LYS A 122 -22.35 -1.15 -6.42
CA LYS A 122 -23.62 -0.44 -6.49
C LYS A 122 -24.06 0.11 -5.14
N GLU A 123 -24.01 -0.71 -4.09
CA GLU A 123 -24.47 -0.35 -2.76
C GLU A 123 -23.65 0.82 -2.17
N TRP A 124 -22.33 0.79 -2.33
CA TRP A 124 -21.43 1.78 -1.75
C TRP A 124 -21.00 2.87 -2.73
N ASN A 125 -21.48 2.80 -3.98
CA ASN A 125 -21.13 3.73 -5.06
C ASN A 125 -19.60 3.89 -5.23
N VAL A 126 -18.90 2.77 -5.38
CA VAL A 126 -17.44 2.69 -5.53
C VAL A 126 -17.05 2.05 -6.85
N ILE A 127 -15.88 2.43 -7.37
CA ILE A 127 -15.37 1.90 -8.65
C ILE A 127 -14.26 0.87 -8.48
N ALA A 128 -13.69 0.77 -7.28
CA ALA A 128 -12.57 -0.13 -6.99
C ALA A 128 -12.55 -0.53 -5.52
N PHE A 129 -11.94 -1.69 -5.28
CA PHE A 129 -11.71 -2.26 -3.98
C PHE A 129 -10.21 -2.40 -3.76
N GLU A 130 -9.74 -2.06 -2.57
CA GLU A 130 -8.37 -2.29 -2.15
C GLU A 130 -8.34 -3.03 -0.81
N ASN A 131 -7.31 -3.82 -0.58
CA ASN A 131 -7.19 -4.74 0.56
C ASN A 131 -5.92 -4.51 1.38
N GLU A 132 -5.26 -3.36 1.23
CA GLU A 132 -3.96 -3.07 1.85
C GLU A 132 -4.00 -1.84 2.79
N GLY A 133 -5.13 -1.64 3.48
CA GLY A 133 -5.19 -0.77 4.67
C GLY A 133 -5.15 0.74 4.40
N ALA A 134 -5.55 1.19 3.20
CA ALA A 134 -5.57 2.63 2.90
C ALA A 134 -6.55 3.43 3.80
N ALA A 135 -7.66 2.81 4.24
CA ALA A 135 -8.67 3.48 5.06
C ALA A 135 -8.08 4.06 6.36
N GLY A 136 -7.27 3.29 7.10
CA GLY A 136 -6.71 3.77 8.38
C GLY A 136 -5.77 4.97 8.26
N THR A 137 -5.15 5.17 7.08
CA THR A 137 -4.28 6.33 6.83
C THR A 137 -5.08 7.56 6.37
N CYS A 138 -6.10 7.34 5.54
CA CYS A 138 -6.86 8.41 4.89
C CYS A 138 -7.94 9.05 5.77
N ASP A 139 -8.38 8.38 6.83
CA ASP A 139 -9.36 8.94 7.78
C ASP A 139 -8.80 10.12 8.59
N ASN A 140 -7.48 10.23 8.70
CA ASN A 140 -6.81 11.15 9.64
C ASN A 140 -5.85 12.14 8.95
N VAL A 141 -5.52 11.94 7.68
CA VAL A 141 -4.60 12.79 6.92
C VAL A 141 -5.22 13.07 5.56
N PRO A 142 -5.29 14.34 5.11
CA PRO A 142 -5.64 14.65 3.73
C PRO A 142 -4.73 13.88 2.77
N CYS A 143 -5.28 12.82 2.18
CA CYS A 143 -4.54 11.87 1.36
C CYS A 143 -5.10 11.88 -0.06
N LEU A 144 -4.25 11.54 -1.03
CA LEU A 144 -4.69 11.13 -2.36
C LEU A 144 -4.24 9.70 -2.58
N VAL A 145 -5.20 8.80 -2.76
CA VAL A 145 -4.93 7.39 -3.05
C VAL A 145 -4.79 7.22 -4.56
N ILE A 146 -3.65 6.69 -5.00
CA ILE A 146 -3.38 6.34 -6.40
C ILE A 146 -3.07 4.85 -6.46
N LYS A 147 -3.96 4.09 -7.12
CA LYS A 147 -3.85 2.63 -7.27
C LYS A 147 -3.88 2.27 -8.75
N GLY A 148 -3.13 1.23 -9.11
CA GLY A 148 -3.26 0.57 -10.41
C GLY A 148 -4.17 -0.65 -10.29
N ILE A 149 -5.13 -0.80 -11.21
CA ILE A 149 -6.08 -1.93 -11.23
C ILE A 149 -5.37 -3.19 -11.74
N CYS A 150 -5.07 -4.13 -10.85
CA CYS A 150 -4.34 -5.36 -11.18
C CYS A 150 -5.19 -6.63 -11.21
N ASP A 151 -6.44 -6.56 -10.76
CA ASP A 151 -7.45 -7.61 -10.88
C ASP A 151 -8.86 -7.01 -10.92
N TYR A 152 -9.85 -7.84 -11.25
CA TYR A 152 -11.25 -7.45 -11.40
C TYR A 152 -12.14 -7.87 -10.23
N ALA A 153 -11.58 -8.36 -9.12
CA ALA A 153 -12.35 -8.85 -7.97
C ALA A 153 -13.46 -9.89 -8.32
N ASP A 154 -13.30 -10.65 -9.41
CA ASP A 154 -14.23 -11.70 -9.84
C ASP A 154 -13.79 -13.13 -9.43
N GLY A 155 -12.68 -13.23 -8.69
CA GLY A 155 -12.07 -14.50 -8.28
C GLY A 155 -11.01 -15.03 -9.25
N HIS A 156 -10.96 -14.54 -10.49
CA HIS A 156 -10.03 -14.97 -11.53
C HIS A 156 -8.73 -14.15 -11.49
N LYS A 157 -7.97 -14.28 -10.40
CA LYS A 157 -6.82 -13.41 -10.13
C LYS A 157 -5.55 -13.89 -10.82
N THR A 158 -4.76 -12.93 -11.30
CA THR A 158 -3.40 -13.16 -11.81
C THR A 158 -2.41 -12.17 -11.21
N LYS A 159 -1.24 -12.66 -10.79
CA LYS A 159 -0.18 -11.80 -10.27
C LYS A 159 0.61 -11.07 -11.37
N LYS A 160 0.40 -11.45 -12.65
CA LYS A 160 1.13 -10.88 -13.79
C LYS A 160 0.96 -9.36 -13.86
N TRP A 161 -0.24 -8.84 -13.66
CA TRP A 161 -0.50 -7.40 -13.79
C TRP A 161 0.08 -6.54 -12.66
N GLN A 162 0.37 -7.09 -11.48
CA GLN A 162 0.75 -6.27 -10.31
C GLN A 162 2.00 -5.41 -10.53
N PRO A 163 3.13 -5.92 -11.07
CA PRO A 163 4.29 -5.08 -11.34
C PRO A 163 4.00 -3.98 -12.36
N PHE A 164 3.32 -4.30 -13.46
CA PHE A 164 2.97 -3.31 -14.49
C PHE A 164 2.05 -2.22 -13.94
N MET A 165 1.05 -2.58 -13.14
CA MET A 165 0.08 -1.63 -12.59
C MET A 165 0.68 -0.76 -11.48
N ALA A 166 1.56 -1.32 -10.65
CA ALA A 166 2.36 -0.53 -9.70
C ALA A 166 3.26 0.47 -10.44
N ALA A 167 3.94 0.01 -11.49
CA ALA A 167 4.76 0.85 -12.36
C ALA A 167 3.95 1.83 -13.19
N THR A 168 2.63 1.67 -13.32
CA THR A 168 1.73 2.62 -13.98
C THR A 168 1.24 3.69 -12.99
N ALA A 169 0.93 3.30 -11.76
CA ALA A 169 0.48 4.20 -10.69
C ALA A 169 1.58 5.18 -10.23
N ALA A 170 2.82 4.71 -10.07
CA ALA A 170 3.93 5.55 -9.60
C ALA A 170 4.26 6.74 -10.55
N PRO A 171 4.32 6.57 -11.88
CA PRO A 171 4.37 7.66 -12.86
C PRO A 171 3.24 8.68 -12.77
N VAL A 172 2.01 8.24 -12.49
CA VAL A 172 0.86 9.14 -12.29
C VAL A 172 1.07 9.98 -11.04
N MET A 173 1.47 9.35 -9.92
CA MET A 173 1.85 10.05 -8.69
C MET A 173 2.97 11.07 -8.94
N LYS A 174 4.04 10.67 -9.63
CA LYS A 174 5.14 11.57 -9.99
C LYS A 174 4.67 12.77 -10.83
N ALA A 175 3.78 12.54 -11.78
CA ALA A 175 3.23 13.62 -12.59
C ALA A 175 2.42 14.60 -11.72
N ILE A 176 1.58 14.11 -10.80
CA ILE A 176 0.79 14.94 -9.88
C ILE A 176 1.70 15.76 -8.95
N LEU A 177 2.70 15.13 -8.32
CA LEU A 177 3.64 15.83 -7.43
C LEU A 177 4.40 16.96 -8.13
N GLN A 178 4.70 16.82 -9.41
CA GLN A 178 5.32 17.90 -10.18
C GLN A 178 4.40 19.07 -10.49
N HIS A 179 3.08 18.85 -10.48
CA HIS A 179 2.09 19.93 -10.58
C HIS A 179 1.84 20.60 -9.22
N HIS A 180 2.18 19.92 -8.12
CA HIS A 180 2.11 20.44 -6.75
C HIS A 180 3.49 20.41 -6.09
N PRO A 181 4.48 21.17 -6.60
CA PRO A 181 5.80 21.21 -5.98
C PRO A 181 5.65 21.64 -4.51
N PRO A 182 6.45 21.09 -3.58
CA PRO A 182 6.40 21.48 -2.18
C PRO A 182 6.66 22.99 -2.10
N THR A 183 5.60 23.76 -1.89
CA THR A 183 5.74 25.19 -1.66
C THR A 183 6.35 25.33 -0.29
N ALA A 184 7.58 25.85 -0.24
CA ALA A 184 8.13 26.36 1.00
C ALA A 184 7.14 27.42 1.54
N ARG A 185 6.49 27.10 2.66
CA ARG A 185 5.41 27.87 3.32
C ARG A 185 4.09 27.89 2.55
N SER A 186 3.28 26.87 2.75
CA SER A 186 1.83 27.03 2.65
C SER A 186 1.38 27.88 3.84
N THR A 187 0.83 29.06 3.58
CA THR A 187 -0.10 29.71 4.51
C THR A 187 -1.20 28.72 4.90
N PRO A 188 -1.74 28.77 6.13
CA PRO A 188 -2.78 27.84 6.56
C PRO A 188 -3.94 27.91 5.57
N VAL A 189 -4.11 26.83 4.79
CA VAL A 189 -5.25 26.65 3.90
C VAL A 189 -6.47 26.62 4.81
N GLN A 190 -7.39 27.55 4.60
CA GLN A 190 -8.70 27.51 5.24
C GLN A 190 -9.36 26.19 4.82
N THR A 191 -9.46 25.28 5.77
CA THR A 191 -10.20 24.03 5.64
C THR A 191 -11.65 24.37 5.27
N PRO A 192 -12.21 23.84 4.16
CA PRO A 192 -13.64 23.86 3.97
C PRO A 192 -14.26 23.06 5.13
N THR A 193 -15.17 23.70 5.85
CA THR A 193 -15.90 23.15 6.98
C THR A 193 -16.56 21.82 6.59
N LEU A 194 -15.96 20.69 7.00
CA LEU A 194 -16.69 19.44 7.15
C LEU A 194 -17.47 19.52 8.46
N LEU A 195 -18.77 19.26 8.36
CA LEU A 195 -19.76 19.44 9.43
C LEU A 195 -19.37 18.69 10.73
N PRO A 196 -19.76 19.21 11.91
CA PRO A 196 -19.32 18.68 13.18
C PRO A 196 -20.10 17.41 13.54
N VAL A 197 -19.40 16.29 13.67
CA VAL A 197 -19.85 15.19 14.53
C VAL A 197 -18.79 15.01 15.62
N ILE A 198 -18.75 15.96 16.55
CA ILE A 198 -18.17 15.73 17.86
C ILE A 198 -19.22 16.17 18.87
N SER A 199 -19.95 15.19 19.40
CA SER A 199 -20.70 15.36 20.63
C SER A 199 -19.71 15.69 21.75
N SER A 200 -19.76 16.94 22.21
CA SER A 200 -19.32 17.47 23.50
C SER A 200 -18.48 16.54 24.39
N VAL A 201 -17.17 16.76 24.41
CA VAL A 201 -16.35 16.51 25.60
C VAL A 201 -16.04 17.88 26.21
N GLN A 202 -16.63 18.15 27.38
CA GLN A 202 -16.36 19.36 28.15
C GLN A 202 -14.93 19.27 28.69
N LEU A 203 -14.00 20.03 28.11
CA LEU A 203 -12.68 20.24 28.70
C LEU A 203 -12.83 21.14 29.94
N GLY A 204 -12.80 20.52 31.11
CA GLY A 204 -12.64 21.23 32.39
C GLY A 204 -11.29 21.96 32.45
N LYS A 205 -11.28 23.13 33.08
CA LYS A 205 -10.06 23.91 33.36
C LYS A 205 -9.15 23.13 34.33
N HIS A 206 -8.29 22.26 33.80
CA HIS A 206 -7.23 21.61 34.57
C HIS A 206 -5.95 22.45 34.51
N GLN A 207 -5.40 22.77 35.68
CA GLN A 207 -4.19 23.59 35.87
C GLN A 207 -2.90 22.93 35.34
N ASN A 208 -2.99 21.72 34.77
CA ASN A 208 -1.89 20.97 34.18
C ASN A 208 -2.18 20.48 32.74
N GLY A 209 -2.96 21.24 31.96
CA GLY A 209 -3.49 20.83 30.65
C GLY A 209 -2.47 20.28 29.63
N LYS A 210 -1.18 20.61 29.74
CA LYS A 210 -0.12 20.00 28.91
C LYS A 210 0.12 18.54 29.30
N GLU A 211 0.27 18.23 30.59
CA GLU A 211 0.49 16.85 31.05
C GLU A 211 -0.73 15.97 30.85
N ASP A 212 -1.93 16.53 31.02
CA ASP A 212 -3.19 15.83 30.77
C ASP A 212 -3.39 15.54 29.27
N CYS A 213 -3.01 16.49 28.41
CA CYS A 213 -2.98 16.29 26.95
C CYS A 213 -1.99 15.19 26.57
N LEU A 214 -0.74 15.24 27.05
CA LEU A 214 0.27 14.20 26.80
C LEU A 214 -0.19 12.82 27.31
N ARG A 215 -0.82 12.76 28.49
CA ARG A 215 -1.37 11.53 29.04
C ARG A 215 -2.49 10.95 28.18
N SER A 216 -3.30 11.79 27.55
CA SER A 216 -4.35 11.34 26.62
C SER A 216 -3.80 10.77 25.30
N LEU A 217 -2.59 11.19 24.90
CA LEU A 217 -1.91 10.70 23.70
C LEU A 217 -1.21 9.36 23.95
N ARG A 218 -0.80 9.09 25.19
CA ARG A 218 -0.19 7.82 25.58
C ARG A 218 -1.16 6.65 25.39
N PHE A 219 -0.65 5.53 24.90
CA PHE A 219 -1.42 4.29 24.78
C PHE A 219 -0.66 3.10 25.37
N PRO A 220 -1.37 2.04 25.81
CA PRO A 220 -0.73 0.81 26.28
C PRO A 220 0.22 0.28 25.22
N ASN A 221 1.37 -0.26 25.64
CA ASN A 221 2.37 -0.87 24.76
C ASN A 221 3.19 0.08 23.86
N MET A 222 2.97 1.40 23.90
CA MET A 222 3.73 2.39 23.12
C MET A 222 5.26 2.26 23.25
N ASP A 223 5.74 1.89 24.46
CA ASP A 223 7.16 1.68 24.76
C ASP A 223 7.54 0.18 24.87
N THR A 224 6.57 -0.74 24.85
CA THR A 224 6.84 -2.16 25.15
C THR A 224 7.68 -2.87 24.11
N TRP A 225 7.76 -2.36 22.88
CA TRP A 225 8.66 -2.93 21.89
C TRP A 225 10.12 -2.81 22.34
N ARG A 226 10.50 -1.72 23.02
CA ARG A 226 11.84 -1.55 23.64
C ARG A 226 12.07 -2.56 24.77
N GLN A 227 11.03 -2.84 25.56
CA GLN A 227 11.11 -3.73 26.73
C GLN A 227 11.13 -5.23 26.36
N ASN A 228 10.61 -5.60 25.18
CA ASN A 228 10.48 -6.99 24.74
C ASN A 228 11.62 -7.45 23.82
N LEU A 229 12.49 -6.54 23.37
CA LEU A 229 13.66 -6.91 22.60
C LEU A 229 14.71 -7.48 23.55
N ARG A 230 15.15 -8.72 23.29
CA ARG A 230 16.29 -9.31 23.98
C ARG A 230 17.52 -8.45 23.67
N ASP A 231 18.31 -8.15 24.69
CA ASP A 231 19.58 -7.44 24.52
C ASP A 231 20.38 -8.08 23.38
N GLY A 232 20.78 -7.27 22.41
CA GLY A 232 21.67 -7.71 21.35
C GLY A 232 22.97 -8.23 21.96
N TYR A 233 23.54 -9.30 21.38
CA TYR A 233 24.87 -9.75 21.80
C TYR A 233 25.88 -8.62 21.59
N ALA A 234 26.73 -8.37 22.59
CA ALA A 234 27.75 -7.33 22.53
C ALA A 234 28.62 -7.47 21.26
N GLY A 235 28.80 -6.38 20.53
CA GLY A 235 29.57 -6.34 19.27
C GLY A 235 28.77 -6.75 18.02
N THR A 236 27.48 -7.05 18.13
CA THR A 236 26.59 -7.22 16.97
C THR A 236 26.02 -5.88 16.51
N CYS A 237 25.51 -5.80 15.27
CA CYS A 237 24.88 -4.59 14.67
C CYS A 237 25.78 -3.36 14.45
N GLU A 238 26.96 -3.27 15.08
CA GLU A 238 27.92 -2.16 14.93
C GLU A 238 28.36 -1.91 13.47
N TRP A 239 28.42 -2.97 12.67
CA TRP A 239 28.78 -2.89 11.25
C TRP A 239 27.88 -1.93 10.46
N LEU A 240 26.64 -1.69 10.90
CA LEU A 240 25.70 -0.78 10.25
C LEU A 240 26.27 0.64 10.16
N PHE A 241 26.90 1.12 11.22
CA PHE A 241 27.33 2.51 11.35
C PHE A 241 28.55 2.84 10.48
N SER A 242 29.29 1.81 10.07
CA SER A 242 30.39 1.91 9.12
C SER A 242 29.94 1.78 7.66
N THR A 243 28.66 1.49 7.39
CA THR A 243 28.19 1.37 6.00
C THR A 243 28.08 2.72 5.32
N THR A 244 28.43 2.76 4.03
CA THR A 244 28.29 3.97 3.21
C THR A 244 26.85 4.50 3.20
N GLY A 245 25.85 3.60 3.22
CA GLY A 245 24.44 3.99 3.25
C GLY A 245 24.06 4.73 4.54
N PHE A 246 24.48 4.21 5.70
CA PHE A 246 24.23 4.88 6.98
C PHE A 246 24.96 6.22 7.08
N VAL A 247 26.24 6.27 6.69
CA VAL A 247 27.05 7.50 6.73
C VAL A 247 26.47 8.59 5.84
N LYS A 248 26.11 8.26 4.59
CA LYS A 248 25.47 9.22 3.67
C LYS A 248 24.17 9.78 4.23
N TRP A 249 23.30 8.90 4.74
CA TRP A 249 22.05 9.29 5.37
C TRP A 249 22.26 10.18 6.60
N ARG A 250 23.15 9.79 7.51
CA ARG A 250 23.48 10.53 8.74
C ARG A 250 23.97 11.94 8.43
N ASP A 251 24.89 12.06 7.49
CA ASP A 251 25.53 13.32 7.12
C ASP A 251 24.66 14.15 6.15
N ARG A 252 23.46 13.64 5.80
CA ARG A 252 22.50 14.23 4.85
C ARG A 252 23.14 14.55 3.50
N HIS A 253 24.11 13.75 3.09
CA HIS A 253 24.69 13.81 1.75
C HIS A 253 23.70 13.21 0.76
N GLU A 254 23.51 13.86 -0.40
CA GLU A 254 22.62 13.38 -1.48
C GLU A 254 21.11 13.33 -1.14
N LEU A 255 20.61 14.25 -0.31
CA LEU A 255 19.16 14.41 0.00
C LEU A 255 18.23 14.37 -1.23
N SER A 256 18.70 14.85 -2.38
CA SER A 256 17.94 14.84 -3.63
C SER A 256 17.79 13.45 -4.26
N ALA A 257 18.65 12.49 -3.89
CA ALA A 257 18.65 11.13 -4.41
C ALA A 257 17.92 10.15 -3.49
N ASP A 258 18.01 10.33 -2.17
CA ASP A 258 17.48 9.40 -1.16
C ASP A 258 16.28 9.94 -0.36
N ASN A 259 15.91 11.21 -0.54
CA ASN A 259 14.88 11.92 0.23
C ASN A 259 15.12 11.90 1.75
N GLY A 260 16.35 11.68 2.19
CA GLY A 260 16.70 11.56 3.61
C GLY A 260 16.19 10.29 4.29
N VAL A 261 15.89 9.22 3.52
CA VAL A 261 15.35 7.96 4.05
C VAL A 261 16.42 6.86 4.01
N LEU A 262 16.76 6.30 5.18
CA LEU A 262 17.56 5.08 5.27
C LEU A 262 16.65 3.85 5.25
N TRP A 263 16.80 3.00 4.24
CA TRP A 263 15.99 1.80 4.11
C TRP A 263 16.76 0.53 4.51
N ILE A 264 16.28 -0.18 5.55
CA ILE A 264 16.83 -1.49 5.97
C ILE A 264 15.90 -2.63 5.53
N LYS A 265 16.42 -3.59 4.75
CA LYS A 265 15.68 -4.79 4.28
C LYS A 265 16.26 -6.07 4.87
N GLY A 266 15.41 -7.07 5.08
CA GLY A 266 15.81 -8.39 5.56
C GLY A 266 14.63 -9.36 5.63
N LYS A 267 14.89 -10.67 5.52
CA LYS A 267 13.84 -11.71 5.59
C LYS A 267 13.20 -11.75 7.00
N PRO A 268 11.99 -12.33 7.18
CA PRO A 268 11.44 -12.57 8.51
C PRO A 268 12.45 -13.30 9.41
N GLY A 269 12.53 -12.92 10.70
CA GLY A 269 13.44 -13.52 11.67
C GLY A 269 14.93 -13.13 11.58
N THR A 270 15.36 -12.30 10.61
CA THR A 270 16.79 -11.95 10.45
C THR A 270 17.31 -10.86 11.40
N GLY A 271 16.61 -10.57 12.51
CA GLY A 271 17.06 -9.58 13.50
C GLY A 271 16.88 -8.10 13.11
N LYS A 272 16.01 -7.76 12.15
CA LYS A 272 15.76 -6.35 11.75
C LYS A 272 15.35 -5.45 12.92
N SER A 273 14.46 -5.93 13.79
CA SER A 273 13.99 -5.15 14.95
C SER A 273 15.13 -4.90 15.94
N THR A 274 15.96 -5.91 16.20
CA THR A 274 17.19 -5.77 17.00
C THR A 274 18.16 -4.77 16.39
N LEU A 275 18.35 -4.80 15.06
CA LEU A 275 19.18 -3.84 14.34
C LEU A 275 18.63 -2.41 14.43
N MET A 276 17.31 -2.23 14.36
CA MET A 276 16.67 -0.92 14.47
C MET A 276 16.73 -0.34 15.88
N ASP A 277 16.61 -1.18 16.90
CA ASP A 277 16.81 -0.78 18.29
C ASP A 277 18.25 -0.33 18.57
N HIS A 278 19.23 -1.10 18.07
CA HIS A 278 20.63 -0.71 18.14
C HIS A 278 20.91 0.60 17.38
N ALA A 279 20.31 0.77 16.20
CA ALA A 279 20.42 2.00 15.42
C ALA A 279 19.81 3.20 16.13
N LEU A 280 18.67 3.00 16.81
CA LEU A 280 18.04 4.03 17.61
C LEU A 280 18.95 4.46 18.77
N TYR A 281 19.47 3.52 19.55
CA TYR A 281 20.39 3.83 20.65
C TYR A 281 21.60 4.63 20.16
N HIS A 282 22.20 4.21 19.05
CA HIS A 282 23.29 4.97 18.43
C HIS A 282 22.84 6.37 17.99
N CYS A 283 21.67 6.50 17.36
CA CYS A 283 21.10 7.79 16.95
C CYS A 283 20.83 8.72 18.15
N GLU A 284 20.34 8.20 19.27
CA GLU A 284 20.15 8.95 20.52
C GLU A 284 21.47 9.53 21.04
N THR A 285 22.59 8.83 20.84
CA THR A 285 23.93 9.34 21.21
C THR A 285 24.46 10.41 20.24
N ILE A 286 24.38 10.19 18.92
CA ILE A 286 24.99 11.09 17.93
C ILE A 286 24.10 12.30 17.58
N PHE A 287 22.79 12.19 17.80
CA PHE A 287 21.82 13.25 17.56
C PHE A 287 21.21 13.78 18.86
N GLY A 288 21.95 13.78 19.97
CA GLY A 288 21.43 14.18 21.29
C GLY A 288 20.82 15.59 21.38
N SER A 289 21.07 16.47 20.41
CA SER A 289 20.44 17.79 20.30
C SER A 289 19.13 17.81 19.48
N HIS A 290 18.71 16.67 18.94
CA HIS A 290 17.55 16.54 18.08
C HIS A 290 16.41 15.86 18.81
N LEU A 291 15.17 16.22 18.44
CA LEU A 291 14.00 15.43 18.81
C LEU A 291 14.03 14.12 18.01
N ILE A 292 14.15 13.01 18.72
CA ILE A 292 14.10 11.67 18.14
C ILE A 292 12.74 11.08 18.45
N VAL A 293 12.01 10.74 17.40
CA VAL A 293 10.70 10.13 17.50
C VAL A 293 10.77 8.70 17.00
N THR A 294 10.16 7.78 17.74
CA THR A 294 10.16 6.35 17.41
C THR A 294 8.77 5.78 17.42
N HIS A 295 8.45 4.98 16.41
CA HIS A 295 7.24 4.20 16.38
C HIS A 295 7.52 2.85 15.72
N PHE A 296 6.92 1.79 16.23
CA PHE A 296 7.12 0.43 15.73
C PHE A 296 5.77 -0.17 15.31
N PHE A 297 5.61 -0.42 14.01
CA PHE A 297 4.43 -1.11 13.50
C PHE A 297 4.51 -2.60 13.81
N LYS A 298 3.61 -3.08 14.66
CA LYS A 298 3.52 -4.49 15.05
C LYS A 298 2.24 -5.09 14.49
N ALA A 299 2.36 -5.94 13.47
CA ALA A 299 1.20 -6.54 12.78
C ALA A 299 0.26 -7.35 13.71
N SER A 300 0.77 -7.88 14.83
CA SER A 300 -0.01 -8.58 15.87
C SER A 300 -0.29 -7.72 17.12
N GLY A 301 -0.02 -6.42 17.05
CA GLY A 301 -0.25 -5.48 18.14
C GLY A 301 -1.70 -5.00 18.22
N GLY A 302 -1.99 -4.16 19.22
CA GLY A 302 -3.28 -3.49 19.33
C GLY A 302 -3.51 -2.50 18.19
N ILE A 303 -4.73 -1.95 18.08
CA ILE A 303 -5.13 -0.99 17.04
C ILE A 303 -4.13 0.17 16.90
N LEU A 304 -3.60 0.69 18.01
CA LEU A 304 -2.63 1.79 17.99
C LEU A 304 -1.17 1.36 17.71
N GLU A 305 -0.86 0.07 17.63
CA GLU A 305 0.44 -0.43 17.20
C GLU A 305 0.47 -0.78 15.69
N THR A 306 -0.70 -0.79 15.04
CA THR A 306 -0.87 -1.12 13.62
C THR A 306 -1.31 0.07 12.77
N THR A 307 -1.63 1.22 13.39
CA THR A 307 -2.25 2.36 12.71
C THR A 307 -1.40 3.64 12.79
N VAL A 308 -1.64 4.54 11.83
CA VAL A 308 -1.01 5.87 11.79
C VAL A 308 -1.42 6.75 12.97
N SER A 309 -2.60 6.52 13.57
CA SER A 309 -3.00 7.17 14.83
C SER A 309 -2.03 6.83 15.97
N GLY A 310 -1.52 5.60 15.99
CA GLY A 310 -0.41 5.20 16.85
C GLY A 310 0.86 6.01 16.60
N LEU A 311 1.29 6.05 15.35
CA LEU A 311 2.47 6.81 14.91
C LEU A 311 2.39 8.28 15.27
N THR A 312 1.26 8.94 14.96
CA THR A 312 1.04 10.36 15.26
C THR A 312 1.00 10.62 16.75
N ARG A 313 0.38 9.75 17.54
CA ARG A 313 0.46 9.83 19.01
C ARG A 313 1.91 9.70 19.50
N SER A 314 2.70 8.78 18.95
CA SER A 314 4.13 8.65 19.26
C SER A 314 4.96 9.86 18.83
N ILE A 315 4.54 10.61 17.79
CA ILE A 315 5.21 11.85 17.34
C ILE A 315 4.89 13.04 18.25
N VAL A 316 3.66 13.12 18.75
CA VAL A 316 3.17 14.30 19.50
C VAL A 316 3.37 14.15 21.01
N TYR A 317 3.47 12.91 21.52
CA TYR A 317 3.82 12.60 22.92
C TYR A 317 5.24 13.03 23.25
#